data_AF-A0A9P6LUB5-F1
#
_entry.id   AF-A0A9P6LUB5-F1
#
_cell.length_a   1.000
_cell.length_b   1.000
_cell.length_c   1.000
_cell.angle_alpha   90.00
_cell.angle_beta   90.00
_cell.angle_gamma   90.00
#
_symmetry.space_group_name_H-M   'P 1'
#
loop_
_entity.id
_entity.type
_entity.pdbx_description
1 polymer ?
#
loop_
_entity_poly.entity_id
_entity_poly.type
_entity_poly.pdbx_seq_one_letter_code
_entity_poly.pdbx_strand_id
1 'polypeptide(L)'
;LKCRRTNGSVEDVGRRLAAELRDIFGPAAITIHLDGRQCAEKEKAREEREARRSKGLEKLQLALTAMEHNSDKGTWTPRKTIRKIDQGLKAVFQLSMQDKNELSMGLSADSAFHICRCVTEADVCIGHGTNPGSVAISRDSDMLIYANVSTVIRPLPKRRRAFGVYEKNQVLQALELPSPQHL
;
A
#
# COMPACT_ATOMS: atom_id res chain seq x y z
N LEU A 1 1.52 6.19 15.10
CA LEU A 1 1.12 4.80 15.41
C LEU A 1 2.23 4.18 16.25
N LYS A 2 2.06 4.03 17.58
CA LYS A 2 2.83 3.02 18.31
C LYS A 2 2.22 1.69 17.88
N CYS A 3 2.72 1.14 16.78
CA CYS A 3 2.48 -0.26 16.46
C CYS A 3 3.08 -1.04 17.63
N ARG A 4 2.25 -1.48 18.58
CA ARG A 4 2.69 -2.50 19.53
C ARG A 4 3.10 -3.67 18.65
N ARG A 5 4.39 -4.00 18.63
CA ARG A 5 4.91 -5.21 18.00
C ARG A 5 4.27 -6.39 18.73
N THR A 6 3.11 -6.82 18.26
CA THR A 6 2.56 -8.12 18.61
C THR A 6 3.07 -9.08 17.54
N ASN A 7 3.78 -10.13 17.96
CA ASN A 7 4.21 -11.25 17.14
C ASN A 7 3.00 -12.05 16.63
N GLY A 8 2.10 -11.41 15.89
CA GLY A 8 0.97 -12.08 15.23
C GLY A 8 1.37 -12.47 13.81
N SER A 9 0.73 -13.51 13.29
CA SER A 9 0.88 -13.91 11.88
C SER A 9 0.43 -12.78 10.94
N VAL A 10 0.73 -12.89 9.64
CA VAL A 10 0.21 -11.94 8.65
C VAL A 10 -1.32 -11.97 8.61
N GLU A 11 -1.92 -13.12 8.93
CA GLU A 11 -3.37 -13.26 9.12
C GLU A 11 -3.88 -12.38 10.27
N ASP A 12 -3.21 -12.34 11.41
CA ASP A 12 -3.58 -11.45 12.52
C ASP A 12 -3.47 -9.97 12.13
N VAL A 13 -2.53 -9.63 11.25
CA VAL A 13 -2.45 -8.29 10.66
C VAL A 13 -3.70 -8.01 9.84
N GLY A 14 -4.16 -8.97 9.04
CA GLY A 14 -5.40 -8.86 8.26
C GLY A 14 -6.63 -8.60 9.13
N ARG A 15 -6.81 -9.37 10.22
CA ARG A 15 -7.94 -9.19 11.15
C ARG A 15 -7.93 -7.81 11.80
N ARG A 16 -6.76 -7.34 12.23
CA ARG A 16 -6.61 -5.98 12.80
C ARG A 16 -6.90 -4.90 11.77
N LEU A 17 -6.46 -5.09 10.53
CA LEU A 17 -6.73 -4.16 9.44
C LEU A 17 -8.24 -4.09 9.14
N ALA A 18 -8.94 -5.22 9.10
CA ALA A 18 -10.40 -5.24 8.95
C ALA A 18 -11.10 -4.42 10.05
N ALA A 19 -10.71 -4.61 11.32
CA ALA A 19 -11.25 -3.84 12.43
C ALA A 19 -10.96 -2.33 12.30
N GLU A 20 -9.75 -1.94 11.90
CA GLU A 20 -9.41 -0.53 11.68
C GLU A 20 -10.19 0.08 10.50
N LEU A 21 -10.34 -0.65 9.40
CA LEU A 21 -11.09 -0.17 8.23
C LEU A 21 -12.58 -0.02 8.55
N ARG A 22 -13.17 -0.96 9.31
CA ARG A 22 -14.55 -0.87 9.79
C ARG A 22 -14.77 0.32 10.72
N ASP A 23 -13.82 0.59 11.62
CA ASP A 23 -13.88 1.77 12.49
C ASP A 23 -13.81 3.10 11.71
N ILE A 24 -13.14 3.11 10.56
CA ILE A 24 -13.00 4.31 9.72
C ILE A 24 -14.19 4.49 8.77
N PHE A 25 -14.60 3.43 8.08
CA PHE A 25 -15.58 3.49 6.98
C PHE A 25 -16.96 2.95 7.37
N GLY A 26 -17.13 2.49 8.61
CA GLY A 26 -18.40 1.97 9.11
C GLY A 26 -18.72 0.57 8.57
N PRO A 27 -20.01 0.18 8.58
CA PRO A 27 -20.46 -1.15 8.17
C PRO A 27 -20.60 -1.32 6.64
N ALA A 28 -20.03 -0.40 5.85
CA ALA A 28 -20.11 -0.46 4.41
C ALA A 28 -19.49 -1.76 3.87
N ALA A 29 -20.03 -2.28 2.76
CA ALA A 29 -19.37 -3.36 2.02
C ALA A 29 -18.08 -2.81 1.41
N ILE A 30 -16.93 -3.38 1.81
CA ILE A 30 -15.61 -2.95 1.35
C ILE A 30 -15.01 -4.04 0.48
N THR A 31 -14.71 -3.71 -0.78
CA THR A 31 -13.95 -4.59 -1.64
C THR A 31 -12.47 -4.22 -1.60
N ILE A 32 -11.62 -5.16 -1.20
CA ILE A 32 -10.17 -5.01 -1.20
C ILE A 32 -9.64 -5.70 -2.46
N HIS A 33 -9.04 -4.90 -3.35
CA HIS A 33 -8.42 -5.39 -4.57
C HIS A 33 -6.94 -5.69 -4.31
N LEU A 34 -6.53 -6.94 -4.55
CA LEU A 34 -5.14 -7.38 -4.46
C LEU A 34 -4.56 -7.54 -5.85
N ASP A 35 -3.40 -6.91 -6.10
CA ASP A 35 -2.66 -7.09 -7.35
C ASP A 35 -2.34 -8.56 -7.62
N GLY A 36 -2.65 -8.98 -8.84
CA GLY A 36 -2.26 -10.25 -9.44
C GLY A 36 -0.98 -10.13 -10.26
N ARG A 37 -1.03 -10.57 -11.53
CA ARG A 37 0.14 -10.62 -12.40
C ARG A 37 0.53 -9.22 -12.89
N GLN A 38 1.82 -8.99 -13.06
CA GLN A 38 2.31 -7.72 -13.56
C GLN A 38 2.01 -7.57 -15.05
N CYS A 39 1.69 -6.36 -15.48
CA CYS A 39 1.54 -6.02 -16.90
C CYS A 39 2.88 -5.60 -17.52
N ALA A 40 2.98 -5.69 -18.85
CA ALA A 40 4.20 -5.37 -19.58
C ALA A 40 4.48 -3.85 -19.59
N GLU A 41 3.43 -3.03 -19.60
CA GLU A 41 3.50 -1.57 -19.66
C GLU A 41 4.19 -0.96 -18.44
N LYS A 42 4.21 -1.65 -17.30
CA LYS A 42 4.89 -1.23 -16.07
C LYS A 42 6.24 -1.94 -15.83
N GLU A 43 6.78 -2.64 -16.82
CA GLU A 43 8.08 -3.34 -16.73
C GLU A 43 9.23 -2.40 -16.36
N LYS A 44 9.36 -1.26 -17.04
CA LYS A 44 10.40 -0.27 -16.73
C LYS A 44 10.29 0.24 -15.29
N ALA A 45 9.08 0.58 -14.85
CA ALA A 45 8.84 1.04 -13.49
C ALA A 45 9.18 -0.05 -12.46
N ARG A 46 8.97 -1.32 -12.79
CA ARG A 46 9.38 -2.47 -11.97
C ARG A 46 10.89 -2.59 -11.90
N GLU A 47 11.60 -2.55 -13.03
CA GLU A 47 13.06 -2.61 -13.05
C GLU A 47 13.69 -1.48 -12.22
N GLU A 48 13.16 -0.27 -12.33
CA GLU A 48 13.62 0.87 -11.52
C GLU A 48 13.33 0.70 -10.02
N ARG A 49 12.20 0.08 -9.66
CA ARG A 49 11.90 -0.26 -8.26
C ARG A 49 12.83 -1.35 -7.75
N GLU A 50 13.12 -2.37 -8.56
CA GLU A 50 14.02 -3.46 -8.20
C GLU A 50 15.47 -2.97 -8.07
N ALA A 51 15.96 -2.15 -9.00
CA ALA A 51 17.28 -1.54 -8.90
C ALA A 51 17.42 -0.67 -7.64
N ARG A 52 16.38 0.08 -7.27
CA ARG A 52 16.34 0.83 -6.00
C ARG A 52 16.34 -0.10 -4.79
N ARG A 53 15.62 -1.22 -4.87
CA ARG A 53 15.57 -2.24 -3.81
C ARG A 53 16.93 -2.89 -3.60
N SER A 54 17.60 -3.33 -4.67
CA SER A 54 18.95 -3.93 -4.60
C SER A 54 19.96 -2.98 -3.96
N LYS A 55 19.98 -1.70 -4.39
CA LYS A 55 20.80 -0.66 -3.73
C LYS A 55 20.42 -0.44 -2.26
N GLY A 56 19.14 -0.58 -1.92
CA GLY A 56 18.65 -0.53 -0.55
C GLY A 56 19.13 -1.73 0.28
N LEU A 57 19.17 -2.91 -0.31
CA LEU A 57 19.61 -4.16 0.30
C LEU A 57 21.11 -4.11 0.60
N GLU A 58 21.92 -3.63 -0.33
CA GLU A 58 23.36 -3.39 -0.10
C GLU A 58 23.60 -2.46 1.09
N LYS A 59 22.86 -1.34 1.17
CA LYS A 59 22.96 -0.40 2.30
C LYS A 59 22.50 -1.01 3.62
N LEU A 60 21.45 -1.83 3.58
CA LEU A 60 20.97 -2.55 4.75
C LEU A 60 22.03 -3.56 5.23
N GLN A 61 22.62 -4.33 4.32
CA GLN A 61 23.65 -5.30 4.63
C GLN A 61 24.86 -4.64 5.28
N LEU A 62 25.35 -3.52 4.74
CA LEU A 62 26.43 -2.75 5.35
C LEU A 62 26.10 -2.28 6.77
N ALA A 63 24.85 -1.89 7.03
CA ALA A 63 24.42 -1.48 8.36
C ALA A 63 24.31 -2.66 9.34
N LEU A 64 23.90 -3.84 8.85
CA LEU A 64 23.85 -5.09 9.62
C LEU A 64 25.26 -5.57 9.96
N THR A 65 26.17 -5.63 8.99
CA THR A 65 27.58 -6.00 9.23
C THR A 65 28.27 -5.06 10.22
N ALA A 66 27.97 -3.76 10.17
CA ALA A 66 28.48 -2.81 11.16
C ALA A 66 27.94 -3.09 12.57
N MET A 67 26.70 -3.56 12.69
CA MET A 67 26.10 -3.96 13.97
C MET A 67 26.70 -5.27 14.48
N GLU A 68 26.89 -6.27 13.61
CA GLU A 68 27.53 -7.55 13.92
C GLU A 68 28.96 -7.33 14.43
N HIS A 69 29.77 -6.57 13.69
CA HIS A 69 31.14 -6.23 14.09
C HIS A 69 31.23 -5.52 15.44
N ASN A 70 30.27 -4.63 15.73
CA ASN A 70 30.23 -3.98 17.04
C ASN A 70 29.92 -4.99 18.14
N SER A 71 28.98 -5.91 17.90
CA SER A 71 28.63 -7.00 18.81
C SER A 71 29.82 -7.89 19.09
N ASP A 72 30.56 -8.31 18.05
CA ASP A 72 31.74 -9.18 18.17
C ASP A 72 32.86 -8.52 18.98
N LYS A 73 32.99 -7.20 18.87
CA LYS A 73 33.95 -6.41 19.67
C LYS A 73 33.45 -6.06 21.07
N GLY A 74 32.24 -6.47 21.46
CA GLY A 74 31.63 -6.09 22.73
C GLY A 74 31.33 -4.60 22.85
N THR A 75 31.19 -3.90 21.72
CA THR A 75 30.97 -2.45 21.65
C THR A 75 29.51 -2.11 21.35
N TRP A 76 29.06 -0.97 21.87
CA TRP A 76 27.69 -0.52 21.70
C TRP A 76 27.39 -0.09 20.25
N THR A 77 26.30 -0.59 19.66
CA THR A 77 25.86 -0.14 18.33
C THR A 77 25.19 1.23 18.39
N PRO A 78 25.69 2.25 17.65
CA PRO A 78 25.11 3.58 17.67
C PRO A 78 23.63 3.61 17.21
N ARG A 79 22.82 4.48 17.83
CA ARG A 79 21.40 4.69 17.44
C ARG A 79 21.24 5.04 15.95
N LYS A 80 22.22 5.73 15.37
CA LYS A 80 22.24 6.06 13.93
C LYS A 80 22.25 4.80 13.06
N THR A 81 23.00 3.77 13.44
CA THR A 81 23.07 2.49 12.73
C THR A 81 21.74 1.75 12.85
N ILE A 82 21.15 1.68 14.04
CA ILE A 82 19.83 1.07 14.25
C ILE A 82 18.75 1.77 13.39
N ARG A 83 18.77 3.10 13.29
CA ARG A 83 17.86 3.84 12.40
C ARG A 83 18.07 3.50 10.93
N LYS A 84 19.32 3.33 10.47
CA LYS A 84 19.62 2.90 9.10
C LYS A 84 19.08 1.50 8.82
N ILE A 85 19.18 0.58 9.79
CA ILE A 85 18.61 -0.76 9.67
C ILE A 85 17.09 -0.68 9.56
N ASP A 86 16.41 0.07 10.44
CA ASP A 86 14.94 0.24 10.38
C ASP A 86 14.48 0.87 9.05
N GLN A 87 15.19 1.88 8.55
CA GLN A 87 14.92 2.49 7.24
C GLN A 87 15.19 1.52 6.09
N GLY A 88 16.28 0.76 6.16
CA GLY A 88 16.65 -0.24 5.17
C GLY A 88 15.61 -1.34 5.07
N LEU A 89 15.20 -1.92 6.21
CA LEU A 89 14.15 -2.94 6.28
C LEU A 89 12.85 -2.45 5.64
N LYS A 90 12.42 -1.22 5.94
CA LYS A 90 11.22 -0.63 5.32
C LYS A 90 11.37 -0.42 3.81
N ALA A 91 12.55 -0.05 3.35
CA ALA A 91 12.81 0.23 1.94
C ALA A 91 12.88 -1.05 1.10
N VAL A 92 13.38 -2.16 1.67
CA VAL A 92 13.52 -3.43 0.94
C VAL A 92 12.30 -4.34 1.08
N PHE A 93 11.43 -4.09 2.05
CA PHE A 93 10.25 -4.90 2.29
C PHE A 93 9.36 -5.02 1.04
N GLN A 94 8.88 -6.24 0.79
CA GLN A 94 7.91 -6.55 -0.23
C GLN A 94 6.97 -7.60 0.32
N LEU A 95 5.66 -7.42 0.10
CA LEU A 95 4.69 -8.46 0.38
C LEU A 95 4.87 -9.60 -0.63
N SER A 96 5.17 -10.78 -0.13
CA SER A 96 5.16 -12.01 -0.92
C SER A 96 3.73 -12.42 -1.28
N MET A 97 3.60 -13.38 -2.20
CA MET A 97 2.29 -13.97 -2.51
C MET A 97 1.69 -14.70 -1.30
N GLN A 98 2.53 -15.32 -0.47
CA GLN A 98 2.09 -15.94 0.78
C GLN A 98 1.54 -14.89 1.74
N ASP A 99 2.26 -13.77 1.94
CA ASP A 99 1.79 -12.67 2.80
C ASP A 99 0.44 -12.13 2.33
N LYS A 100 0.26 -11.95 1.01
CA LYS A 100 -1.02 -11.51 0.43
C LYS A 100 -2.15 -12.51 0.74
N ASN A 101 -1.87 -13.80 0.67
CA ASN A 101 -2.85 -14.83 0.97
C ASN A 101 -3.22 -14.85 2.46
N GLU A 102 -2.24 -14.82 3.35
CA GLU A 102 -2.47 -14.76 4.79
C GLU A 102 -3.22 -13.48 5.19
N LEU A 103 -2.83 -12.34 4.63
CA LEU A 103 -3.53 -11.08 4.82
C LEU A 103 -4.99 -11.16 4.36
N SER A 104 -5.25 -11.77 3.19
CA SER A 104 -6.60 -11.96 2.67
C SER A 104 -7.46 -12.86 3.55
N MET A 105 -6.89 -13.91 4.14
CA MET A 105 -7.61 -14.78 5.07
C MET A 105 -8.04 -13.98 6.30
N GLY A 106 -7.12 -13.19 6.86
CA GLY A 106 -7.42 -12.36 8.02
C GLY A 106 -8.48 -11.29 7.76
N LEU A 107 -8.45 -10.67 6.57
CA LEU A 107 -9.46 -9.69 6.16
C LEU A 107 -10.83 -10.34 5.91
N SER A 108 -10.85 -11.53 5.32
CA SER A 108 -12.10 -12.26 4.97
C SER A 108 -12.77 -12.89 6.19
N ALA A 109 -12.12 -12.90 7.36
CA ALA A 109 -12.75 -13.30 8.62
C ALA A 109 -13.94 -12.40 9.00
N ASP A 110 -14.01 -11.21 8.41
CA ASP A 110 -15.07 -10.24 8.56
C ASP A 110 -15.92 -10.19 7.28
N SER A 111 -17.22 -10.48 7.41
CA SER A 111 -18.15 -10.57 6.27
C SER A 111 -18.41 -9.25 5.54
N ALA A 112 -18.02 -8.11 6.10
CA ALA A 112 -18.10 -6.81 5.43
C ALA A 112 -17.01 -6.64 4.35
N PHE A 113 -15.97 -7.49 4.37
CA PHE A 113 -14.86 -7.40 3.44
C PHE A 113 -14.94 -8.46 2.35
N HIS A 114 -14.98 -8.01 1.10
CA HIS A 114 -14.84 -8.86 -0.07
C HIS A 114 -13.43 -8.74 -0.63
N ILE A 115 -12.75 -9.86 -0.86
CA ILE A 115 -11.41 -9.86 -1.45
C ILE A 115 -11.51 -10.14 -2.95
N CYS A 116 -11.15 -9.13 -3.75
CA CYS A 116 -11.00 -9.27 -5.19
C CYS A 116 -9.53 -9.55 -5.52
N ARG A 117 -9.23 -10.75 -6.03
CA ARG A 117 -7.91 -11.08 -6.59
C ARG A 117 -7.89 -10.67 -8.05
N CYS A 118 -7.14 -9.63 -8.36
CA CYS A 118 -7.11 -9.08 -9.70
C CYS A 118 -6.32 -10.02 -10.63
N VAL A 119 -6.69 -10.08 -11.92
CA VAL A 119 -5.92 -10.83 -12.91
C VAL A 119 -4.56 -10.18 -13.10
N THR A 120 -4.57 -8.85 -13.27
CA THR A 120 -3.39 -8.00 -13.37
C THR A 120 -3.29 -7.05 -12.19
N GLU A 121 -3.41 -5.75 -12.40
CA GLU A 121 -3.22 -4.73 -11.38
C GLU A 121 -4.56 -4.29 -10.77
N ALA A 122 -4.53 -3.94 -9.48
CA ALA A 122 -5.71 -3.55 -8.73
C ALA A 122 -6.34 -2.27 -9.24
N ASP A 123 -5.52 -1.32 -9.70
CA ASP A 123 -5.96 -0.07 -10.30
C ASP A 123 -6.81 -0.29 -11.56
N VAL A 124 -6.38 -1.18 -12.46
CA VAL A 124 -7.12 -1.58 -13.65
C VAL A 124 -8.43 -2.28 -13.26
N CYS A 125 -8.38 -3.17 -12.27
CA CYS A 125 -9.57 -3.87 -11.80
C CYS A 125 -10.61 -2.92 -11.19
N ILE A 126 -10.17 -1.96 -10.37
CA ILE A 126 -11.00 -0.88 -9.83
C ILE A 126 -11.53 -0.02 -10.98
N GLY A 127 -10.67 0.36 -11.92
CA GLY A 127 -11.00 1.21 -13.06
C GLY A 127 -12.07 0.64 -13.99
N HIS A 128 -12.14 -0.68 -14.13
CA HIS A 128 -13.18 -1.36 -14.92
C HIS A 128 -14.39 -1.80 -14.09
N GLY A 129 -14.18 -2.26 -12.85
CA GLY A 129 -15.18 -2.93 -12.02
C GLY A 129 -15.90 -2.04 -11.00
N THR A 130 -15.65 -0.73 -10.98
CA THR A 130 -16.34 0.19 -10.07
C THR A 130 -17.79 0.38 -10.50
N ASN A 131 -18.71 -0.04 -9.63
CA ASN A 131 -20.13 0.24 -9.81
C ASN A 131 -20.40 1.75 -9.72
N PRO A 132 -21.40 2.27 -10.45
CA PRO A 132 -21.84 3.66 -10.28
C PRO A 132 -22.13 3.97 -8.80
N GLY A 133 -21.53 5.04 -8.27
CA GLY A 133 -21.67 5.44 -6.87
C GLY A 133 -20.68 4.80 -5.88
N SER A 134 -19.84 3.86 -6.33
CA SER A 134 -18.71 3.39 -5.54
C SER A 134 -17.60 4.43 -5.45
N VAL A 135 -16.81 4.38 -4.38
CA VAL A 135 -15.71 5.30 -4.13
C VAL A 135 -14.40 4.52 -4.07
N ALA A 136 -13.42 4.93 -4.87
CA ALA A 136 -12.10 4.32 -4.86
C ALA A 136 -11.27 4.88 -3.70
N ILE A 137 -10.60 4.01 -2.95
CA ILE A 137 -9.69 4.42 -1.87
C ILE A 137 -8.28 4.03 -2.26
N SER A 138 -7.47 5.00 -2.65
CA SER A 138 -6.08 4.77 -3.07
C SER A 138 -5.21 5.96 -2.71
N ARG A 139 -3.90 5.73 -2.61
CA ARG A 139 -2.93 6.84 -2.58
C ARG A 139 -2.54 7.29 -3.97
N ASP A 140 -2.72 6.44 -4.97
CA ASP A 140 -2.32 6.72 -6.34
C ASP A 140 -3.36 7.63 -7.00
N SER A 141 -2.88 8.72 -7.62
CA SER A 141 -3.73 9.75 -8.20
C SER A 141 -4.20 9.42 -9.61
N ASP A 142 -3.51 8.50 -10.28
CA ASP A 142 -3.88 7.93 -11.59
C ASP A 142 -5.24 7.21 -11.55
N MET A 143 -5.79 6.90 -10.36
CA MET A 143 -7.16 6.40 -10.21
C MET A 143 -8.20 7.30 -10.91
N LEU A 144 -7.98 8.61 -10.94
CA LEU A 144 -8.92 9.55 -11.58
C LEU A 144 -8.95 9.47 -13.11
N ILE A 145 -7.95 8.84 -13.73
CA ILE A 145 -7.89 8.66 -15.19
C ILE A 145 -8.94 7.64 -15.64
N TYR A 146 -9.22 6.63 -14.82
CA TYR A 146 -10.19 5.58 -15.18
C TYR A 146 -11.61 6.12 -15.27
N ALA A 147 -12.27 5.89 -16.42
CA ALA A 147 -13.60 6.42 -16.72
C ALA A 147 -14.63 6.15 -15.62
N ASN A 148 -14.67 4.93 -15.07
CA ASN A 148 -15.70 4.50 -14.11
C ASN A 148 -15.44 4.99 -12.68
N VAL A 149 -14.25 5.51 -12.38
CA VAL A 149 -13.94 6.07 -11.05
C VAL A 149 -14.38 7.52 -11.00
N SER A 150 -15.46 7.83 -10.29
CA SER A 150 -15.95 9.22 -10.14
C SER A 150 -15.33 9.95 -8.94
N THR A 151 -15.03 9.22 -7.87
CA THR A 151 -14.54 9.76 -6.60
C THR A 151 -13.38 8.94 -6.08
N VAL A 152 -12.30 9.62 -5.67
CA VAL A 152 -11.15 9.01 -5.03
C VAL A 152 -10.95 9.59 -3.63
N ILE A 153 -10.91 8.73 -2.62
CA ILE A 153 -10.51 9.08 -1.27
C ILE A 153 -9.03 8.74 -1.10
N ARG A 154 -8.21 9.76 -0.79
CA ARG A 154 -6.77 9.60 -0.56
C ARG A 154 -6.42 9.81 0.91
N PRO A 155 -5.79 8.84 1.59
CA PRO A 155 -5.26 9.05 2.93
C PRO A 155 -4.17 10.14 2.92
N LEU A 156 -4.33 11.18 3.74
CA LEU A 156 -3.40 12.31 3.76
C LEU A 156 -2.06 11.93 4.42
N PRO A 157 -0.91 12.28 3.82
CA PRO A 157 0.39 12.03 4.42
C PRO A 157 0.50 12.72 5.78
N LYS A 158 1.08 12.02 6.77
CA LYS A 158 1.40 12.53 8.12
C LYS A 158 0.20 12.86 9.02
N ARG A 159 -1.05 12.76 8.55
CA ARG A 159 -2.27 12.94 9.36
C ARG A 159 -3.02 11.62 9.51
N ARG A 160 -3.03 11.07 10.73
CA ARG A 160 -3.74 9.81 11.01
C ARG A 160 -5.25 10.06 10.84
N ARG A 161 -5.96 9.16 10.15
CA ARG A 161 -7.41 9.22 9.92
C ARG A 161 -7.90 10.50 9.22
N ALA A 162 -7.03 11.18 8.49
CA ALA A 162 -7.44 12.29 7.65
C ALA A 162 -7.39 11.86 6.19
N PHE A 163 -8.43 12.20 5.44
CA PHE A 163 -8.60 11.82 4.05
C PHE A 163 -8.93 13.04 3.22
N GLY A 164 -8.32 13.14 2.04
CA GLY A 164 -8.76 14.06 0.99
C GLY A 164 -9.76 13.34 0.11
N VAL A 165 -10.87 14.00 -0.19
CA VAL A 165 -11.89 13.50 -1.13
C VAL A 165 -11.72 14.27 -2.43
N TYR A 166 -11.58 13.55 -3.54
CA TYR A 166 -11.37 14.11 -4.86
C TYR A 166 -12.47 13.61 -5.79
N GLU A 167 -13.40 14.49 -6.13
CA GLU A 167 -14.40 14.23 -7.15
C GLU A 167 -13.85 14.62 -8.52
N LYS A 168 -13.94 13.71 -9.49
CA LYS A 168 -13.38 13.92 -10.84
C LYS A 168 -13.87 15.22 -11.48
N ASN A 169 -15.17 15.51 -11.37
CA ASN A 169 -15.77 16.71 -11.95
C ASN A 169 -15.21 17.99 -11.31
N GLN A 170 -14.99 17.98 -10.00
CA GLN A 170 -14.38 19.12 -9.30
C GLN A 170 -12.92 19.31 -9.70
N VAL A 171 -12.18 18.22 -9.90
CA VAL A 171 -10.79 18.26 -10.39
C VAL A 171 -10.73 18.81 -11.82
N LEU A 172 -11.59 18.33 -12.72
CA LEU A 172 -11.71 18.85 -14.09
C LEU A 172 -12.02 20.34 -14.10
N GLN A 173 -12.98 20.77 -13.28
CA GLN A 173 -13.36 22.17 -13.17
C GLN A 173 -12.19 23.03 -12.63
N ALA A 174 -11.51 22.58 -11.58
CA ALA A 174 -10.40 23.30 -10.97
C ALA A 174 -9.18 23.41 -11.90
N LEU A 175 -9.01 22.46 -12.81
CA LEU A 175 -7.94 22.44 -13.82
C LEU A 175 -8.37 23.04 -15.16
N GLU A 176 -9.61 23.53 -15.27
CA GLU A 176 -10.20 24.05 -16.52
C GLU A 176 -10.13 23.05 -17.69
N LEU A 177 -10.23 21.75 -17.38
CA LEU A 177 -10.20 20.68 -18.37
C LEU A 177 -11.61 20.38 -18.90
N PRO A 178 -11.78 20.23 -20.23
CA PRO A 178 -13.11 20.15 -20.83
C PRO A 178 -13.76 18.78 -20.64
N SER A 179 -13.00 17.71 -20.42
CA SER A 179 -13.55 16.37 -20.26
C SER A 179 -12.57 15.39 -19.59
N PRO A 180 -13.08 14.25 -19.07
CA PRO A 180 -12.25 13.21 -18.44
C PRO A 180 -11.12 12.65 -19.30
N GLN A 181 -11.20 12.73 -20.63
CA GLN A 181 -10.13 12.26 -21.53
C GLN A 181 -8.86 13.11 -21.47
N HIS A 182 -8.92 14.27 -20.81
CA HIS A 182 -7.80 15.19 -20.63
C HIS A 182 -7.09 15.04 -19.28
N LEU A 183 -7.56 14.12 -18.42
CA LEU A 183 -6.87 13.68 -17.20
C LEU A 183 -5.93 12.52 -17.51
#